data_AF-A0A9X7B8R5-F1
#
_entry.id   AF-A0A9X7B8R5-F1
#
_cell.length_a   1.000
_cell.length_b   1.000
_cell.length_c   1.000
_cell.angle_alpha   90.00
_cell.angle_beta   90.00
_cell.angle_gamma   90.00
#
_symmetry.space_group_name_H-M   'P 1'
#
loop_
_entity.id
_entity.type
_entity.pdbx_description
1 polymer ?
#
loop_
_entity_poly.entity_id
_entity_poly.type
_entity_poly.pdbx_seq_one_letter_code
_entity_poly.pdbx_strand_id
1 'polypeptide(L)'
;MENKYKFTLVQDKNENLKAWRVTDFVDKISYLNYKKEIMNEIQRLLDGGVKSQQIIIFDKSFSIHKQYEHIGKHSVESKIGVKNLYHLGKPIPLYPNEKIYKINHIFEAFANLYKDFNAEGVILNKDNLNEFIKEAMDNTAKAEICIENLKIYINECSKRIKDKKKQEVLIDKCEKTFDKLTKKNKKVNDEINEYILMEKVSNGRTSEQKDRYNTLQNKYIDKFGKLFVNNVRPIVAVFYEESNLIEILGTNFIKQNAHEEKQIDLKEVRHNSPFTICFVAGYVFLNLMHQVYVNKVDKDKLTNDYVDEDMDDFDLEAEHLNGDEEVTDTSSDELSTQTIEKWINIKRKLELVMQEEQEQEQEQEQEQLVASIVVEKALASIETKLQGGLQKNFEVNGFMKGTLDVEIVE
;
A
#
# COMPACT_ATOMS: atom_id res chain seq x y z
N MET A 1 -25.13 -3.56 8.71
CA MET A 1 -25.46 -2.16 8.34
C MET A 1 -24.26 -1.33 8.72
N GLU A 2 -23.85 -0.33 7.93
CA GLU A 2 -22.59 0.39 8.19
C GLU A 2 -22.82 1.52 9.22
N ASN A 3 -22.80 1.16 10.50
CA ASN A 3 -22.83 2.15 11.57
C ASN A 3 -21.65 3.12 11.39
N LYS A 4 -21.95 4.42 11.51
CA LYS A 4 -20.94 5.48 11.50
C LYS A 4 -20.67 5.90 12.94
N TYR A 5 -19.42 6.17 13.23
CA TYR A 5 -18.96 6.56 14.55
C TYR A 5 -18.41 7.98 14.50
N LYS A 6 -18.87 8.82 15.41
CA LYS A 6 -18.35 10.17 15.59
C LYS A 6 -17.22 10.12 16.61
N PHE A 7 -16.01 10.42 16.15
CA PHE A 7 -14.82 10.51 16.99
C PHE A 7 -14.59 11.97 17.34
N THR A 8 -14.45 12.25 18.64
CA THR A 8 -14.08 13.57 19.15
C THR A 8 -12.74 13.45 19.86
N LEU A 9 -11.70 14.03 19.26
CA LEU A 9 -10.35 14.08 19.79
C LEU A 9 -10.08 15.44 20.40
N VAL A 10 -9.68 15.47 21.67
CA VAL A 10 -9.32 16.69 22.40
C VAL A 10 -7.90 16.57 22.93
N GLN A 11 -7.04 17.53 22.64
CA GLN A 11 -5.67 17.54 23.17
C GLN A 11 -5.64 17.74 24.70
N ASP A 12 -4.66 17.14 25.37
CA ASP A 12 -4.41 17.32 26.82
C ASP A 12 -3.72 18.65 27.13
N LYS A 13 -2.92 19.15 26.17
CA LYS A 13 -2.20 20.43 26.27
C LYS A 13 -2.78 21.45 25.30
N ASN A 14 -2.80 22.71 25.72
CA ASN A 14 -3.19 23.86 24.88
C ASN A 14 -2.08 24.22 23.88
N GLU A 15 -1.75 23.29 22.99
CA GLU A 15 -0.79 23.52 21.91
C GLU A 15 -1.51 24.13 20.70
N ASN A 16 -0.98 25.25 20.19
CA ASN A 16 -1.54 25.88 19.01
C ASN A 16 -1.10 25.13 17.75
N LEU A 17 -2.00 24.34 17.16
CA LEU A 17 -1.75 23.67 15.88
C LEU A 17 -1.95 24.63 14.71
N LYS A 18 -0.90 24.83 13.92
CA LYS A 18 -0.97 25.57 12.64
C LYS A 18 -1.90 24.84 11.67
N ALA A 19 -2.64 25.58 10.86
CA ALA A 19 -3.61 25.02 9.90
C ALA A 19 -3.01 23.92 8.99
N TRP A 20 -1.77 24.09 8.51
CA TRP A 20 -1.11 23.08 7.68
C TRP A 20 -0.86 21.76 8.43
N ARG A 21 -0.61 21.81 9.74
CA ARG A 21 -0.42 20.62 10.60
C ARG A 21 -1.74 19.89 10.83
N VAL A 22 -2.84 20.64 10.91
CA VAL A 22 -4.20 20.07 10.96
C VAL A 22 -4.53 19.37 9.66
N THR A 23 -4.26 19.99 8.50
CA THR A 23 -4.46 19.37 7.19
C THR A 23 -3.65 18.09 7.06
N ASP A 24 -2.35 18.11 7.40
CA ASP A 24 -1.49 16.92 7.37
C ASP A 24 -2.00 15.81 8.30
N PHE A 25 -2.45 16.13 9.51
CA PHE A 25 -3.02 15.16 10.44
C PHE A 25 -4.27 14.47 9.88
N VAL A 26 -5.21 15.25 9.32
CA VAL A 26 -6.45 14.73 8.72
C VAL A 26 -6.14 13.91 7.46
N ASP A 27 -5.23 14.38 6.62
CA ASP A 27 -4.78 13.65 5.43
C ASP A 27 -4.17 12.30 5.81
N LYS A 28 -3.37 12.25 6.88
CA LYS A 28 -2.77 11.02 7.43
C LYS A 28 -3.81 10.04 7.92
N ILE A 29 -4.77 10.49 8.71
CA ILE A 29 -5.90 9.67 9.14
C ILE A 29 -6.66 9.10 7.94
N SER A 30 -6.98 9.95 6.97
CA SER A 30 -7.72 9.57 5.78
C SER A 30 -7.01 8.48 4.97
N TYR A 31 -5.72 8.66 4.67
CA TYR A 31 -5.00 7.66 3.87
C TYR A 31 -4.69 6.38 4.65
N LEU A 32 -4.49 6.44 5.97
CA LEU A 32 -4.30 5.25 6.81
C LEU A 32 -5.58 4.42 6.87
N ASN A 33 -6.75 5.08 6.99
CA ASN A 33 -8.04 4.41 6.88
C ASN A 33 -8.23 3.75 5.52
N TYR A 34 -7.95 4.48 4.43
CA TYR A 34 -7.99 3.91 3.08
C TYR A 34 -7.10 2.65 2.96
N LYS A 35 -5.86 2.71 3.46
CA LYS A 35 -4.96 1.55 3.46
C LYS A 35 -5.54 0.39 4.25
N LYS A 36 -6.16 0.65 5.40
CA LYS A 36 -6.78 -0.40 6.22
C LYS A 36 -7.99 -1.02 5.51
N GLU A 37 -8.80 -0.23 4.82
CA GLU A 37 -9.92 -0.73 4.02
C GLU A 37 -9.46 -1.63 2.88
N ILE A 38 -8.42 -1.22 2.14
CA ILE A 38 -7.82 -2.06 1.10
C ILE A 38 -7.22 -3.33 1.70
N MET A 39 -6.59 -3.26 2.88
CA MET A 39 -6.08 -4.45 3.58
C MET A 39 -7.19 -5.43 3.94
N ASN A 40 -8.32 -4.94 4.45
CA ASN A 40 -9.49 -5.76 4.74
C ASN A 40 -10.08 -6.37 3.47
N GLU A 41 -10.09 -5.62 2.36
CA GLU A 41 -10.52 -6.14 1.06
C GLU A 41 -9.58 -7.24 0.53
N ILE A 42 -8.26 -7.06 0.65
CA ILE A 42 -7.27 -8.10 0.33
C ILE A 42 -7.53 -9.37 1.15
N GLN A 43 -7.73 -9.24 2.46
CA GLN A 43 -7.98 -10.38 3.33
C GLN A 43 -9.27 -11.13 2.93
N ARG A 44 -10.37 -10.40 2.75
CA ARG A 44 -11.65 -10.97 2.28
C ARG A 44 -11.51 -11.70 0.96
N LEU A 45 -10.72 -11.18 0.03
CA LEU A 45 -10.46 -11.83 -1.26
C LEU A 45 -9.69 -13.14 -1.08
N LEU A 46 -8.66 -13.14 -0.23
CA LEU A 46 -7.88 -14.35 0.08
C LEU A 46 -8.76 -15.43 0.75
N ASP A 47 -9.55 -15.02 1.75
CA ASP A 47 -10.49 -15.91 2.45
C ASP A 47 -11.56 -16.46 1.49
N GLY A 48 -11.99 -15.64 0.54
CA GLY A 48 -12.89 -16.01 -0.56
C GLY A 48 -12.26 -16.85 -1.68
N GLY A 49 -11.00 -17.27 -1.54
CA GLY A 49 -10.32 -18.18 -2.46
C GLY A 49 -9.57 -17.52 -3.63
N VAL A 50 -9.45 -16.19 -3.65
CA VAL A 50 -8.56 -15.51 -4.61
C VAL A 50 -7.12 -15.84 -4.28
N LYS A 51 -6.34 -16.27 -5.27
CA LYS A 51 -4.94 -16.66 -5.04
C LYS A 51 -4.08 -15.41 -4.84
N SER A 52 -3.10 -15.48 -3.94
CA SER A 52 -2.17 -14.37 -3.68
C SER A 52 -1.38 -13.92 -4.92
N GLN A 53 -1.14 -14.80 -5.89
CA GLN A 53 -0.53 -14.48 -7.19
C GLN A 53 -1.37 -13.52 -8.05
N GLN A 54 -2.67 -13.43 -7.77
CA GLN A 54 -3.61 -12.60 -8.50
C GLN A 54 -3.67 -11.18 -7.93
N ILE A 55 -3.31 -10.99 -6.66
CA ILE A 55 -3.34 -9.66 -6.03
C ILE A 55 -2.09 -8.89 -6.44
N ILE A 56 -2.28 -7.68 -6.95
CA ILE A 56 -1.20 -6.83 -7.47
C ILE A 56 -1.30 -5.41 -6.90
N ILE A 57 -0.16 -4.74 -6.78
CA ILE A 57 -0.06 -3.31 -6.48
C ILE A 57 0.63 -2.59 -7.64
N PHE A 58 0.16 -1.41 -8.00
CA PHE A 58 0.87 -0.54 -8.93
C PHE A 58 1.92 0.31 -8.20
N ASP A 59 3.07 0.52 -8.85
CA ASP A 59 4.18 1.27 -8.25
C ASP A 59 3.95 2.78 -8.10
N LYS A 60 2.83 3.32 -8.57
CA LYS A 60 2.44 4.72 -8.31
C LYS A 60 1.29 4.81 -7.32
N SER A 61 1.29 5.91 -6.57
CA SER A 61 0.13 6.36 -5.81
C SER A 61 -0.87 7.08 -6.71
N PHE A 62 -2.17 6.97 -6.42
CA PHE A 62 -3.14 7.83 -7.09
C PHE A 62 -3.09 9.26 -6.54
N SER A 63 -3.49 10.23 -7.38
CA SER A 63 -3.45 11.67 -7.07
C SER A 63 -4.86 12.21 -6.86
N ILE A 64 -5.09 12.90 -5.75
CA ILE A 64 -6.39 13.53 -5.43
C ILE A 64 -6.84 14.60 -6.43
N HIS A 65 -5.93 15.09 -7.28
CA HIS A 65 -6.25 16.10 -8.29
C HIS A 65 -6.72 15.50 -9.62
N LYS A 66 -6.88 14.18 -9.70
CA LYS A 66 -7.37 13.47 -10.89
C LYS A 66 -8.73 12.87 -10.60
N GLN A 67 -9.63 12.93 -11.58
CA GLN A 67 -11.00 12.43 -11.44
C GLN A 67 -11.12 10.89 -11.46
N TYR A 68 -10.21 10.22 -12.18
CA TYR A 68 -10.23 8.76 -12.36
C TYR A 68 -11.56 8.20 -12.87
N GLU A 69 -12.23 8.90 -13.80
CA GLU A 69 -13.56 8.52 -14.31
C GLU A 69 -13.64 7.07 -14.83
N HIS A 70 -12.56 6.58 -15.43
CA HIS A 70 -12.50 5.25 -16.01
C HIS A 70 -11.88 4.18 -15.11
N ILE A 71 -11.61 4.44 -13.82
CA ILE A 71 -11.02 3.42 -12.94
C ILE A 71 -12.02 2.32 -12.61
N GLY A 72 -11.56 1.07 -12.57
CA GLY A 72 -12.39 -0.09 -12.30
C GLY A 72 -11.81 -1.35 -12.95
N LYS A 73 -12.62 -2.03 -13.77
CA LYS A 73 -12.21 -3.25 -14.46
C LYS A 73 -11.64 -2.93 -15.85
N HIS A 74 -10.45 -3.47 -16.14
CA HIS A 74 -9.74 -3.26 -17.39
C HIS A 74 -9.23 -4.58 -17.96
N SER A 75 -9.62 -4.88 -19.19
CA SER A 75 -9.04 -6.02 -19.92
C SER A 75 -7.65 -5.65 -20.46
N VAL A 76 -6.68 -6.55 -20.30
CA VAL A 76 -5.35 -6.41 -20.90
C VAL A 76 -5.34 -6.68 -22.42
N GLU A 77 -6.44 -7.18 -22.96
CA GLU A 77 -6.64 -7.31 -24.41
C GLU A 77 -7.10 -5.99 -25.06
N SER A 78 -7.68 -5.08 -24.27
CA SER A 78 -8.23 -3.82 -24.76
C SER A 78 -7.19 -2.71 -24.83
N LYS A 79 -7.14 -1.99 -25.96
CA LYS A 79 -6.29 -0.80 -26.15
C LYS A 79 -6.52 0.24 -25.04
N ILE A 80 -7.80 0.53 -24.76
CA ILE A 80 -8.20 1.49 -23.72
C ILE A 80 -7.85 0.95 -22.33
N GLY A 81 -8.12 -0.32 -22.07
CA GLY A 81 -7.83 -0.97 -20.78
C GLY A 81 -6.34 -0.88 -20.43
N VAL A 82 -5.48 -1.33 -21.35
CA VAL A 82 -4.02 -1.31 -21.13
C VAL A 82 -3.47 0.10 -21.00
N LYS A 83 -3.95 1.04 -21.80
CA LYS A 83 -3.55 2.45 -21.69
C LYS A 83 -3.87 3.01 -20.31
N ASN A 84 -5.08 2.75 -19.79
CA ASN A 84 -5.48 3.19 -18.46
C ASN A 84 -4.59 2.57 -17.38
N LEU A 85 -4.34 1.25 -17.46
CA LEU A 85 -3.46 0.53 -16.53
C LEU A 85 -2.02 1.06 -16.56
N TYR A 86 -1.47 1.34 -17.75
CA TYR A 86 -0.12 1.90 -17.91
C TYR A 86 0.05 3.25 -17.18
N HIS A 87 -1.01 4.05 -17.10
CA HIS A 87 -0.99 5.30 -16.38
C HIS A 87 -0.92 5.11 -14.86
N LEU A 88 -1.40 3.99 -14.33
CA LEU A 88 -1.34 3.62 -12.91
C LEU A 88 0.08 3.19 -12.48
N GLY A 89 0.95 2.80 -13.43
CA GLY A 89 2.32 2.41 -13.15
C GLY A 89 2.61 0.95 -13.49
N LYS A 90 3.72 0.42 -12.99
CA LYS A 90 4.14 -0.97 -13.19
C LYS A 90 3.49 -1.86 -12.13
N PRO A 91 2.75 -2.93 -12.51
CA PRO A 91 2.13 -3.83 -11.55
C PRO A 91 3.17 -4.75 -10.90
N ILE A 92 3.02 -5.02 -9.62
CA ILE A 92 3.87 -5.90 -8.80
C ILE A 92 2.96 -6.84 -8.02
N PRO A 93 3.13 -8.16 -8.10
CA PRO A 93 2.23 -9.08 -7.44
C PRO A 93 2.56 -9.23 -5.94
N LEU A 94 1.56 -9.60 -5.14
CA LEU A 94 1.70 -9.92 -3.72
C LEU A 94 2.51 -11.20 -3.51
N TYR A 95 2.31 -12.19 -4.39
CA TYR A 95 3.14 -13.39 -4.50
C TYR A 95 3.59 -13.55 -5.96
N PRO A 96 4.82 -14.03 -6.25
CA PRO A 96 5.34 -14.18 -7.60
C PRO A 96 4.35 -14.65 -8.67
N ASN A 97 4.23 -13.87 -9.75
CA ASN A 97 3.42 -14.18 -10.92
C ASN A 97 4.16 -13.75 -12.20
N GLU A 98 4.53 -14.72 -13.04
CA GLU A 98 5.31 -14.48 -14.27
C GLU A 98 4.57 -13.58 -15.27
N LYS A 99 3.25 -13.73 -15.44
CA LYS A 99 2.45 -12.91 -16.36
C LYS A 99 2.47 -11.44 -15.93
N ILE A 100 2.34 -11.17 -14.63
CA ILE A 100 2.41 -9.81 -14.09
C ILE A 100 3.80 -9.20 -14.30
N TYR A 101 4.88 -9.98 -14.13
CA TYR A 101 6.23 -9.48 -14.39
C TYR A 101 6.50 -9.20 -15.86
N LYS A 102 5.92 -9.98 -16.79
CA LYS A 102 5.95 -9.66 -18.22
C LYS A 102 5.30 -8.29 -18.49
N ILE A 103 4.10 -8.03 -17.94
CA ILE A 103 3.43 -6.72 -18.05
C ILE A 103 4.31 -5.61 -17.46
N ASN A 104 4.85 -5.83 -16.26
CA ASN A 104 5.76 -4.90 -15.58
C ASN A 104 6.94 -4.50 -16.47
N HIS A 105 7.59 -5.49 -17.09
CA HIS A 105 8.77 -5.28 -17.91
C HIS A 105 8.45 -4.60 -19.25
N ILE A 106 7.31 -4.93 -19.88
CA ILE A 106 6.83 -4.22 -21.07
C ILE A 106 6.56 -2.74 -20.75
N PHE A 107 5.88 -2.46 -19.62
CA PHE A 107 5.62 -1.09 -19.19
C PHE A 107 6.93 -0.32 -18.93
N GLU A 108 7.90 -0.95 -18.28
CA GLU A 108 9.21 -0.34 -18.02
C GLU A 108 9.99 -0.05 -19.31
N ALA A 109 10.06 -1.02 -20.23
CA ALA A 109 10.74 -0.86 -21.51
C ALA A 109 10.07 0.23 -22.34
N PHE A 110 8.74 0.21 -22.45
CA PHE A 110 8.01 1.21 -23.20
C PHE A 110 8.16 2.62 -22.60
N ALA A 111 8.21 2.76 -21.28
CA ALA A 111 8.46 4.05 -20.63
C ALA A 111 9.85 4.62 -20.98
N ASN A 112 10.88 3.78 -20.98
CA ASN A 112 12.24 4.17 -21.36
C ASN A 112 12.29 4.58 -22.85
N LEU A 113 11.72 3.74 -23.73
CA LEU A 113 11.62 4.03 -25.16
C LEU A 113 10.85 5.32 -25.41
N TYR A 114 9.71 5.53 -24.73
CA TYR A 114 8.93 6.76 -24.85
C TYR A 114 9.77 7.99 -24.50
N LYS A 115 10.56 7.93 -23.43
CA LYS A 115 11.46 9.02 -23.03
C LYS A 115 12.51 9.29 -24.11
N ASP A 116 13.15 8.26 -24.63
CA ASP A 116 14.21 8.38 -25.63
C ASP A 116 13.68 8.91 -26.97
N PHE A 117 12.51 8.44 -27.42
CA PHE A 117 11.86 8.92 -28.65
C PHE A 117 11.34 10.35 -28.52
N ASN A 118 10.77 10.70 -27.36
CA ASN A 118 10.26 12.05 -27.12
C ASN A 118 11.39 13.09 -27.13
N ALA A 119 12.60 12.73 -26.70
CA ALA A 119 13.78 13.59 -26.80
C ALA A 119 14.17 13.92 -28.26
N GLU A 120 13.81 13.05 -29.21
CA GLU A 120 14.01 13.26 -30.65
C GLU A 120 12.74 13.80 -31.36
N GLY A 121 11.72 14.21 -30.60
CA GLY A 121 10.49 14.81 -31.13
C GLY A 121 9.48 13.81 -31.70
N VAL A 122 9.64 12.52 -31.40
CA VAL A 122 8.70 11.47 -31.84
C VAL A 122 7.88 10.97 -30.65
N ILE A 123 6.56 11.06 -30.76
CA ILE A 123 5.63 10.58 -29.73
C ILE A 123 5.20 9.15 -30.05
N LEU A 124 5.48 8.21 -29.13
CA LEU A 124 5.01 6.83 -29.26
C LEU A 124 3.52 6.72 -28.87
N ASN A 125 2.78 5.90 -29.61
CA ASN A 125 1.38 5.63 -29.35
C ASN A 125 1.23 4.50 -28.31
N LYS A 126 0.58 4.84 -27.19
CA LYS A 126 0.28 3.91 -26.09
C LYS A 126 -0.81 2.89 -26.46
N ASP A 127 -1.60 3.14 -27.49
CA ASP A 127 -2.69 2.24 -27.90
C ASP A 127 -2.18 0.90 -28.44
N ASN A 128 -0.87 0.79 -28.77
CA ASN A 128 -0.23 -0.44 -29.21
C ASN A 128 0.28 -1.31 -28.04
N LEU A 129 0.24 -0.82 -26.80
CA LEU A 129 0.72 -1.55 -25.63
C LEU A 129 -0.02 -2.88 -25.42
N ASN A 130 -1.31 -2.96 -25.79
CA ASN A 130 -2.07 -4.20 -25.64
C ASN A 130 -1.52 -5.32 -26.53
N GLU A 131 -1.11 -5.01 -27.76
CA GLU A 131 -0.52 -5.96 -28.69
C GLU A 131 0.83 -6.48 -28.18
N PHE A 132 1.64 -5.63 -27.55
CA PHE A 132 2.93 -6.02 -26.96
C PHE A 132 2.74 -6.89 -25.70
N ILE A 133 1.76 -6.56 -24.86
CA ILE A 133 1.44 -7.35 -23.67
C ILE A 133 0.90 -8.72 -24.05
N LYS A 134 -0.02 -8.77 -25.02
CA LYS A 134 -0.58 -10.01 -25.54
C LYS A 134 0.50 -10.94 -26.06
N GLU A 135 1.40 -10.43 -26.91
CA GLU A 135 2.53 -11.20 -27.45
C GLU A 135 3.44 -11.76 -26.33
N ALA A 136 3.71 -10.94 -25.30
CA ALA A 136 4.50 -11.35 -24.16
C ALA A 136 3.80 -12.44 -23.32
N MET A 137 2.48 -12.34 -23.14
CA MET A 137 1.67 -13.26 -22.34
C MET A 137 1.42 -14.60 -23.03
N ASP A 138 1.12 -14.62 -24.33
CA ASP A 138 0.76 -15.83 -25.10
C ASP A 138 1.91 -16.85 -25.20
N ASN A 139 3.17 -16.43 -24.98
CA ASN A 139 4.34 -17.30 -24.99
C ASN A 139 4.66 -17.92 -23.61
N THR A 140 3.69 -18.54 -22.93
CA THR A 140 3.96 -19.25 -21.65
C THR A 140 4.85 -20.48 -21.81
N ALA A 141 4.93 -21.07 -23.01
CA ALA A 141 5.77 -22.25 -23.27
C ALA A 141 7.26 -21.94 -23.52
N LYS A 142 7.63 -20.67 -23.73
CA LYS A 142 9.03 -20.26 -23.95
C LYS A 142 9.59 -19.62 -22.69
N ALA A 143 10.83 -19.97 -22.34
CA ALA A 143 11.56 -19.33 -21.24
C ALA A 143 11.82 -17.82 -21.48
N GLU A 144 11.66 -17.35 -22.73
CA GLU A 144 11.95 -15.98 -23.15
C GLU A 144 10.67 -15.19 -23.49
N ILE A 145 10.69 -13.90 -23.15
CA ILE A 145 9.64 -12.95 -23.52
C ILE A 145 9.70 -12.67 -25.03
N CYS A 146 8.55 -12.75 -25.69
CA CYS A 146 8.42 -12.39 -27.11
C CYS A 146 8.06 -10.91 -27.23
N ILE A 147 8.81 -10.17 -28.03
CA ILE A 147 8.74 -8.70 -28.15
C ILE A 147 8.88 -8.24 -29.61
N GLU A 148 8.58 -9.10 -30.57
CA GLU A 148 8.80 -8.83 -31.98
C GLU A 148 7.89 -7.70 -32.48
N ASN A 149 6.63 -7.66 -32.03
CA ASN A 149 5.72 -6.57 -32.35
C ASN A 149 6.24 -5.23 -31.81
N LEU A 150 6.82 -5.24 -30.60
CA LEU A 150 7.44 -4.04 -30.03
C LEU A 150 8.66 -3.61 -30.87
N LYS A 151 9.53 -4.54 -31.27
CA LYS A 151 10.70 -4.24 -32.11
C LYS A 151 10.30 -3.65 -33.46
N ILE A 152 9.36 -4.27 -34.15
CA ILE A 152 8.82 -3.80 -35.43
C ILE A 152 8.27 -2.38 -35.26
N TYR A 153 7.41 -2.16 -34.27
CA TYR A 153 6.82 -0.85 -34.00
C TYR A 153 7.86 0.25 -33.76
N ILE A 154 8.89 -0.05 -32.96
CA ILE A 154 9.96 0.89 -32.63
C ILE A 154 10.82 1.20 -33.85
N ASN A 155 11.13 0.20 -34.68
CA ASN A 155 11.84 0.38 -35.94
C ASN A 155 11.06 1.22 -36.95
N GLU A 156 9.73 1.13 -36.97
CA GLU A 156 8.90 2.01 -37.79
C GLU A 156 8.88 3.45 -37.27
N CYS A 157 8.82 3.62 -35.94
CA CYS A 157 8.84 4.94 -35.34
C CYS A 157 10.20 5.64 -35.54
N SER A 158 11.31 4.90 -35.51
CA SER A 158 12.65 5.49 -35.65
C SER A 158 12.86 6.13 -37.02
N LYS A 159 12.21 5.60 -38.08
CA LYS A 159 12.22 6.16 -39.45
C LYS A 159 11.62 7.57 -39.55
N ARG A 160 10.89 8.03 -38.51
CA ARG A 160 10.31 9.39 -38.45
C ARG A 160 11.35 10.45 -38.04
N ILE A 161 12.52 10.04 -37.57
CA ILE A 161 13.60 10.93 -37.16
C ILE A 161 14.36 11.39 -38.41
N LYS A 162 14.42 12.70 -38.63
CA LYS A 162 15.02 13.29 -39.84
C LYS A 162 16.55 13.19 -39.86
N ASP A 163 17.19 13.29 -38.70
CA ASP A 163 18.64 13.21 -38.58
C ASP A 163 19.09 11.74 -38.48
N LYS A 164 19.79 11.28 -39.53
CA LYS A 164 20.27 9.90 -39.63
C LYS A 164 21.24 9.52 -38.51
N LYS A 165 22.12 10.42 -38.07
CA LYS A 165 23.07 10.11 -36.99
C LYS A 165 22.34 9.91 -35.67
N LYS A 166 21.37 10.77 -35.38
CA LYS A 166 20.52 10.64 -34.20
C LYS A 166 19.68 9.37 -34.25
N GLN A 167 19.14 9.05 -35.43
CA GLN A 167 18.40 7.82 -35.67
C GLN A 167 19.25 6.57 -35.37
N GLU A 168 20.47 6.50 -35.90
CA GLU A 168 21.40 5.38 -35.65
C GLU A 168 21.72 5.21 -34.15
N VAL A 169 22.03 6.32 -33.47
CA VAL A 169 22.29 6.31 -32.02
C VAL A 169 21.06 5.85 -31.23
N LEU A 170 19.85 6.28 -31.63
CA LEU A 170 18.63 5.86 -30.96
C LEU A 170 18.35 4.37 -31.18
N ILE A 171 18.58 3.84 -32.39
CA ILE A 171 18.40 2.42 -32.69
C ILE A 171 19.31 1.56 -31.79
N ASP A 172 20.59 1.94 -31.63
CA ASP A 172 21.51 1.24 -30.70
C ASP A 172 21.02 1.28 -29.24
N LYS A 173 20.45 2.40 -28.78
CA LYS A 173 19.80 2.48 -27.45
C LYS A 173 18.57 1.58 -27.35
N CYS A 174 17.77 1.47 -28.41
CA CYS A 174 16.59 0.61 -28.45
C CYS A 174 17.00 -0.86 -28.34
N GLU A 175 17.99 -1.31 -29.12
CA GLU A 175 18.51 -2.68 -29.04
C GLU A 175 19.05 -3.01 -27.64
N LYS A 176 19.80 -2.10 -27.02
CA LYS A 176 20.24 -2.26 -25.62
C LYS A 176 19.06 -2.35 -24.64
N THR A 177 17.94 -1.68 -24.93
CA THR A 177 16.73 -1.75 -24.11
C THR A 177 16.03 -3.10 -24.28
N PHE A 178 15.95 -3.62 -25.51
CA PHE A 178 15.40 -4.95 -25.80
C PHE A 178 16.24 -6.07 -25.18
N ASP A 179 17.57 -6.00 -25.28
CA ASP A 179 18.48 -6.96 -24.65
C ASP A 179 18.32 -6.98 -23.13
N LYS A 180 18.23 -5.80 -22.51
CA LYS A 180 17.98 -5.68 -21.07
C LYS A 180 16.63 -6.28 -20.70
N LEU A 181 15.59 -6.01 -21.49
CA LEU A 181 14.25 -6.55 -21.29
C LEU A 181 14.25 -8.09 -21.30
N THR A 182 14.83 -8.71 -22.33
CA THR A 182 14.90 -10.18 -22.46
C THR A 182 15.71 -10.81 -21.33
N LYS A 183 16.91 -10.27 -21.03
CA LYS A 183 17.76 -10.77 -19.93
C LYS A 183 17.07 -10.63 -18.57
N LYS A 184 16.39 -9.51 -18.34
CA LYS A 184 15.67 -9.25 -17.09
C LYS A 184 14.51 -10.23 -16.91
N ASN A 185 13.72 -10.46 -17.95
CA ASN A 185 12.60 -11.39 -17.89
C ASN A 185 13.06 -12.81 -17.59
N LYS A 186 14.09 -13.29 -18.30
CA LYS A 186 14.67 -14.61 -18.05
C LYS A 186 15.14 -14.76 -16.60
N LYS A 187 15.93 -13.78 -16.11
CA LYS A 187 16.41 -13.76 -14.73
C LYS A 187 15.27 -13.79 -13.71
N VAL A 188 14.20 -13.03 -13.95
CA VAL A 188 13.05 -13.01 -13.04
C VAL A 188 12.34 -14.36 -13.02
N ASN A 189 12.13 -14.99 -14.17
CA ASN A 189 11.52 -16.33 -14.23
C ASN A 189 12.38 -17.37 -13.49
N ASP A 190 13.70 -17.36 -13.70
CA ASP A 190 14.62 -18.29 -13.03
C ASP A 190 14.56 -18.11 -11.51
N GLU A 191 14.60 -16.86 -11.03
CA GLU A 191 14.56 -16.53 -9.60
C GLU A 191 13.19 -16.81 -8.95
N ILE A 192 12.08 -16.65 -9.68
CA ILE A 192 10.74 -17.01 -9.20
C ILE A 192 10.62 -18.52 -9.03
N ASN A 193 11.07 -19.29 -10.02
CA ASN A 193 11.07 -20.75 -9.95
C ASN A 193 11.96 -21.25 -8.80
N GLU A 194 13.15 -20.65 -8.64
CA GLU A 194 14.03 -20.91 -7.50
C GLU A 194 13.33 -20.63 -6.16
N TYR A 195 12.66 -19.49 -6.02
CA TYR A 195 11.95 -19.12 -4.81
C TYR A 195 10.82 -20.12 -4.47
N ILE A 196 9.97 -20.46 -5.44
CA ILE A 196 8.85 -21.41 -5.25
C ILE A 196 9.37 -22.79 -4.85
N LEU A 197 10.49 -23.24 -5.44
CA LEU A 197 11.13 -24.51 -5.06
C LEU A 197 11.67 -24.46 -3.64
N MET A 198 12.35 -23.38 -3.26
CA MET A 198 12.89 -23.21 -1.91
C MET A 198 11.78 -23.16 -0.86
N GLU A 199 10.66 -22.48 -1.13
CA GLU A 199 9.52 -22.40 -0.21
C GLU A 199 8.97 -23.79 0.14
N LYS A 200 8.83 -24.68 -0.85
CA LYS A 200 8.36 -26.07 -0.67
C LYS A 200 9.31 -26.94 0.17
N VAL A 201 10.60 -26.62 0.20
CA VAL A 201 11.62 -27.34 0.99
C VAL A 201 11.83 -26.59 2.30
N SER A 202 10.89 -26.76 3.24
CA SER A 202 10.88 -26.03 4.51
C SER A 202 11.85 -26.58 5.57
N ASN A 203 12.32 -27.83 5.43
CA ASN A 203 13.20 -28.49 6.39
C ASN A 203 14.63 -28.71 5.84
N GLY A 204 15.64 -28.37 6.63
CA GLY A 204 17.05 -28.72 6.35
C GLY A 204 17.85 -27.73 5.49
N ARG A 205 17.44 -26.46 5.39
CA ARG A 205 18.19 -25.45 4.62
C ARG A 205 19.56 -25.15 5.25
N THR A 206 20.60 -25.13 4.42
CA THR A 206 21.92 -24.59 4.81
C THR A 206 21.83 -23.09 5.07
N SER A 207 22.84 -22.50 5.72
CA SER A 207 22.90 -21.04 5.94
C SER A 207 22.79 -20.27 4.62
N GLU A 208 23.56 -20.67 3.60
CA GLU A 208 23.55 -20.03 2.28
C GLU A 208 22.18 -20.10 1.60
N GLN A 209 21.47 -21.23 1.73
CA GLN A 209 20.12 -21.38 1.20
C GLN A 209 19.11 -20.48 1.92
N LYS A 210 19.27 -20.26 3.23
CA LYS A 210 18.46 -19.30 3.98
C LYS A 210 18.72 -17.87 3.51
N ASP A 211 19.97 -17.49 3.33
CA ASP A 211 20.34 -16.14 2.86
C ASP A 211 19.81 -15.87 1.45
N ARG A 212 19.93 -16.86 0.56
CA ARG A 212 19.37 -16.78 -0.79
C ARG A 212 17.85 -16.68 -0.77
N TYR A 213 17.18 -17.51 0.03
CA TYR A 213 15.73 -17.45 0.22
C TYR A 213 15.28 -16.07 0.73
N ASN A 214 15.94 -15.53 1.75
CA ASN A 214 15.64 -14.20 2.31
C ASN A 214 15.86 -13.08 1.28
N THR A 215 16.88 -13.20 0.43
CA THR A 215 17.13 -12.26 -0.66
C THR A 215 16.00 -12.27 -1.69
N LEU A 216 15.53 -13.46 -2.07
CA LEU A 216 14.43 -13.62 -3.01
C LEU A 216 13.10 -13.13 -2.41
N GLN A 217 12.82 -13.46 -1.15
CA GLN A 217 11.65 -12.96 -0.42
C GLN A 217 11.64 -11.42 -0.39
N ASN A 218 12.77 -10.80 -0.03
CA ASN A 218 12.91 -9.35 -0.01
C ASN A 218 12.64 -8.68 -1.37
N LYS A 219 13.01 -9.37 -2.45
CA LYS A 219 12.90 -8.86 -3.82
C LYS A 219 11.50 -9.01 -4.40
N TYR A 220 10.82 -10.11 -4.08
CA TYR A 220 9.57 -10.51 -4.74
C TYR A 220 8.34 -10.37 -3.85
N ILE A 221 8.42 -10.73 -2.58
CA ILE A 221 7.30 -10.68 -1.63
C ILE A 221 7.27 -9.31 -0.95
N ASP A 222 8.35 -8.94 -0.27
CA ASP A 222 8.36 -7.76 0.60
C ASP A 222 8.24 -6.45 -0.22
N LYS A 223 8.48 -6.52 -1.53
CA LYS A 223 8.31 -5.40 -2.45
C LYS A 223 6.86 -4.90 -2.49
N PHE A 224 5.88 -5.81 -2.44
CA PHE A 224 4.47 -5.43 -2.36
C PHE A 224 4.21 -4.62 -1.09
N GLY A 225 4.60 -5.16 0.06
CA GLY A 225 4.41 -4.49 1.36
C GLY A 225 5.13 -3.16 1.47
N LYS A 226 6.38 -3.07 0.96
CA LYS A 226 7.12 -1.80 0.89
C LYS A 226 6.37 -0.75 0.08
N LEU A 227 5.82 -1.10 -1.08
CA LEU A 227 5.03 -0.17 -1.89
C LEU A 227 3.71 0.20 -1.23
N PHE A 228 3.03 -0.76 -0.60
CA PHE A 228 1.77 -0.53 0.08
C PHE A 228 1.93 0.47 1.24
N VAL A 229 2.98 0.29 2.04
CA VAL A 229 3.29 1.16 3.17
C VAL A 229 3.78 2.54 2.70
N ASN A 230 4.71 2.59 1.74
CA ASN A 230 5.36 3.85 1.34
C ASN A 230 4.49 4.74 0.44
N ASN A 231 3.64 4.15 -0.40
CA ASN A 231 2.72 4.95 -1.22
C ASN A 231 1.64 5.53 -0.30
N VAL A 232 1.42 6.85 -0.35
CA VAL A 232 0.38 7.51 0.45
C VAL A 232 -0.99 6.90 0.14
N ARG A 233 -1.29 6.68 -1.15
CA ARG A 233 -2.56 6.10 -1.60
C ARG A 233 -2.29 4.97 -2.62
N PRO A 234 -1.95 3.76 -2.15
CA PRO A 234 -1.60 2.64 -3.01
C PRO A 234 -2.78 2.23 -3.89
N ILE A 235 -2.48 1.81 -5.12
CA ILE A 235 -3.49 1.29 -6.05
C ILE A 235 -3.32 -0.23 -6.11
N VAL A 236 -4.26 -0.95 -5.53
CA VAL A 236 -4.26 -2.42 -5.49
C VAL A 236 -5.33 -2.94 -6.46
N ALA A 237 -5.08 -4.10 -7.03
CA ALA A 237 -5.97 -4.74 -7.98
C ALA A 237 -5.91 -6.27 -7.90
N VAL A 238 -6.90 -6.94 -8.49
CA VAL A 238 -6.92 -8.39 -8.72
C VAL A 238 -6.77 -8.66 -10.21
N PHE A 239 -5.87 -9.56 -10.57
CA PHE A 239 -5.67 -10.06 -11.93
C PHE A 239 -6.33 -11.43 -12.11
N TYR A 240 -7.38 -11.47 -12.93
CA TYR A 240 -8.06 -12.68 -13.33
C TYR A 240 -7.41 -13.22 -14.60
N GLU A 241 -6.56 -14.25 -14.42
CA GLU A 241 -5.76 -14.80 -15.52
C GLU A 241 -6.59 -15.43 -16.63
N GLU A 242 -7.76 -16.00 -16.31
CA GLU A 242 -8.61 -16.69 -17.29
C GLU A 242 -9.27 -15.69 -18.25
N SER A 243 -9.65 -14.52 -17.75
CA SER A 243 -10.33 -13.48 -18.51
C SER A 243 -9.41 -12.34 -18.94
N ASN A 244 -8.10 -12.42 -18.62
CA ASN A 244 -7.14 -11.34 -18.87
C ASN A 244 -7.66 -9.97 -18.38
N LEU A 245 -8.21 -9.95 -17.16
CA LEU A 245 -8.89 -8.79 -16.57
C LEU A 245 -8.17 -8.34 -15.31
N ILE A 246 -7.94 -7.04 -15.16
CA ILE A 246 -7.46 -6.40 -13.93
C ILE A 246 -8.61 -5.58 -13.34
N GLU A 247 -8.97 -5.85 -12.09
CA GLU A 247 -9.98 -5.12 -11.33
C GLU A 247 -9.32 -4.31 -10.21
N ILE A 248 -9.41 -2.99 -10.28
CA ILE A 248 -8.90 -2.10 -9.23
C ILE A 248 -9.80 -2.20 -8.00
N LEU A 249 -9.18 -2.33 -6.81
CA LEU A 249 -9.87 -2.36 -5.51
C LEU A 249 -10.18 -0.95 -5.00
N GLY A 250 -11.18 -0.84 -4.11
CA GLY A 250 -11.55 0.43 -3.47
C GLY A 250 -11.82 1.59 -4.43
N THR A 251 -12.37 1.33 -5.62
CA THR A 251 -12.52 2.37 -6.67
C THR A 251 -13.32 3.60 -6.23
N ASN A 252 -14.26 3.45 -5.31
CA ASN A 252 -15.03 4.55 -4.74
C ASN A 252 -14.16 5.50 -3.89
N PHE A 253 -13.12 4.99 -3.20
CA PHE A 253 -12.16 5.83 -2.50
C PHE A 253 -11.25 6.63 -3.46
N ILE A 254 -11.14 6.20 -4.73
CA ILE A 254 -10.24 6.81 -5.73
C ILE A 254 -10.97 7.85 -6.58
N LYS A 255 -12.24 7.60 -6.91
CA LYS A 255 -13.05 8.50 -7.75
C LYS A 255 -13.42 9.76 -6.97
N GLN A 256 -13.11 10.92 -7.54
CA GLN A 256 -13.30 12.22 -6.87
C GLN A 256 -14.77 12.50 -6.45
N ASN A 257 -15.73 12.01 -7.23
CA ASN A 257 -17.16 12.25 -7.01
C ASN A 257 -17.92 11.01 -6.54
N ALA A 258 -17.22 9.93 -6.14
CA ALA A 258 -17.89 8.78 -5.58
C ALA A 258 -18.18 9.02 -4.09
N HIS A 259 -19.34 8.57 -3.64
CA HIS A 259 -19.64 8.49 -2.22
C HIS A 259 -19.19 7.12 -1.72
N GLU A 260 -18.41 7.10 -0.64
CA GLU A 260 -17.98 5.89 0.03
C GLU A 260 -18.35 6.00 1.51
N GLU A 261 -19.20 5.09 1.97
CA GLU A 261 -19.75 5.13 3.33
C GLU A 261 -18.66 4.94 4.38
N LYS A 262 -17.60 4.20 4.04
CA LYS A 262 -16.42 3.92 4.86
C LYS A 262 -15.38 5.03 4.89
N GLN A 263 -15.58 6.11 4.14
CA GLN A 263 -14.66 7.24 4.12
C GLN A 263 -14.71 8.04 5.44
N ILE A 264 -13.59 8.67 5.78
CA ILE A 264 -13.52 9.59 6.92
C ILE A 264 -14.04 10.96 6.49
N ASP A 265 -15.09 11.41 7.18
CA ASP A 265 -15.73 12.70 7.00
C ASP A 265 -15.30 13.65 8.13
N LEU A 266 -14.48 14.67 7.81
CA LEU A 266 -14.16 15.73 8.76
C LEU A 266 -15.40 16.58 9.04
N LYS A 267 -15.85 16.64 10.30
CA LYS A 267 -17.03 17.42 10.71
C LYS A 267 -16.67 18.78 11.25
N GLU A 268 -15.69 18.84 12.15
CA GLU A 268 -15.35 20.06 12.84
C GLU A 268 -13.88 20.10 13.27
N VAL A 269 -13.28 21.29 13.22
CA VAL A 269 -12.00 21.60 13.84
C VAL A 269 -12.18 22.84 14.71
N ARG A 270 -11.97 22.72 16.02
CA ARG A 270 -11.99 23.85 16.95
C ARG A 270 -10.57 24.17 17.40
N HIS A 271 -10.15 25.39 17.11
CA HIS A 271 -8.85 25.93 17.50
C HIS A 271 -8.84 26.53 18.94
N ASN A 272 -9.99 26.59 19.61
CA ASN A 272 -10.10 27.18 20.95
C ASN A 272 -9.67 26.17 22.01
N SER A 273 -8.44 26.31 22.49
CA SER A 273 -7.81 25.63 23.65
C SER A 273 -8.80 24.99 24.65
N PRO A 274 -8.88 23.66 24.74
CA PRO A 274 -8.05 22.67 24.03
C PRO A 274 -8.46 22.45 22.57
N PHE A 275 -7.46 22.22 21.72
CA PHE A 275 -7.70 21.94 20.31
C PHE A 275 -8.52 20.65 20.14
N THR A 276 -9.57 20.72 19.34
CA THR A 276 -10.52 19.62 19.14
C THR A 276 -10.71 19.32 17.66
N ILE A 277 -10.65 18.04 17.29
CA ILE A 277 -11.04 17.55 15.95
C ILE A 277 -12.20 16.58 16.11
N CYS A 278 -13.23 16.77 15.30
CA CYS A 278 -14.34 15.85 15.16
C CYS A 278 -14.41 15.32 13.73
N PHE A 279 -14.45 14.01 13.57
CA PHE A 279 -14.68 13.35 12.29
C PHE A 279 -15.61 12.15 12.48
N VAL A 280 -16.24 11.74 11.39
CA VAL A 280 -17.09 10.54 11.32
C VAL A 280 -16.40 9.50 10.47
N ALA A 281 -16.38 8.25 10.93
CA ALA A 281 -15.77 7.14 10.20
C ALA A 281 -16.52 5.82 10.50
N GLY A 282 -16.34 4.82 9.64
CA GLY A 282 -16.92 3.48 9.83
C GLY A 282 -16.14 2.60 10.82
N TYR A 283 -16.64 1.37 11.02
CA TYR A 283 -16.08 0.38 11.95
C TYR A 283 -14.59 0.07 11.76
N VAL A 284 -14.08 0.16 10.54
CA VAL A 284 -12.66 -0.11 10.25
C VAL A 284 -11.75 0.90 10.96
N PHE A 285 -12.16 2.16 11.01
CA PHE A 285 -11.42 3.18 11.76
C PHE A 285 -11.55 2.97 13.28
N LEU A 286 -12.73 2.52 13.75
CA LEU A 286 -12.94 2.17 15.16
C LEU A 286 -11.96 1.08 15.61
N ASN A 287 -11.83 0.01 14.82
CA ASN A 287 -10.85 -1.05 15.06
C ASN A 287 -9.41 -0.52 15.07
N LEU A 288 -9.07 0.35 14.11
CA LEU A 288 -7.73 0.92 14.03
C LEU A 288 -7.39 1.74 15.29
N MET A 289 -8.36 2.51 15.80
CA MET A 289 -8.24 3.23 17.06
C MET A 289 -8.10 2.30 18.26
N HIS A 290 -8.92 1.25 18.35
CA HIS A 290 -8.84 0.25 19.43
C HIS A 290 -7.45 -0.40 19.49
N GLN A 291 -6.93 -0.84 18.34
CA GLN A 291 -5.60 -1.45 18.25
C GLN A 291 -4.47 -0.53 18.70
N VAL A 292 -4.55 0.78 18.42
CA VAL A 292 -3.56 1.75 18.91
C VAL A 292 -3.51 1.77 20.44
N TYR A 293 -4.67 1.78 21.10
CA TYR A 293 -4.72 1.80 22.57
C TYR A 293 -4.40 0.44 23.20
N VAL A 294 -4.74 -0.68 22.55
CA VAL A 294 -4.31 -2.03 22.97
C VAL A 294 -2.78 -2.11 22.98
N ASN A 295 -2.14 -1.76 21.86
CA ASN A 295 -0.68 -1.83 21.72
C ASN A 295 0.06 -0.97 22.75
N LYS A 296 -0.52 0.18 23.14
CA LYS A 296 0.04 1.02 24.21
C LYS A 296 -0.06 0.38 25.58
N VAL A 297 -1.25 -0.09 25.94
CA VAL A 297 -1.47 -0.76 27.22
C VAL A 297 -0.59 -1.99 27.35
N ASP A 298 -0.37 -2.74 26.27
CA ASP A 298 0.44 -3.96 26.30
C ASP A 298 1.95 -3.68 26.24
N LYS A 299 2.41 -2.63 25.53
CA LYS A 299 3.80 -2.16 25.61
C LYS A 299 4.18 -1.69 27.01
N ASP A 300 3.28 -1.02 27.72
CA ASP A 300 3.53 -0.54 29.08
C ASP A 300 3.51 -1.67 30.13
N LYS A 301 2.76 -2.75 29.88
CA LYS A 301 2.88 -3.98 30.68
C LYS A 301 4.23 -4.66 30.51
N LEU A 302 4.83 -4.56 29.31
CA LEU A 302 6.13 -5.15 28.99
C LEU A 302 7.31 -4.31 29.51
N THR A 303 7.23 -2.97 29.43
CA THR A 303 8.28 -2.08 29.98
C THR A 303 8.34 -2.06 31.51
N ASN A 304 7.27 -2.48 32.19
CA ASN A 304 7.29 -2.75 33.64
C ASN A 304 7.95 -4.09 34.00
N ASP A 305 8.23 -4.98 33.03
CA ASP A 305 8.86 -6.28 33.28
C ASP A 305 10.23 -6.47 32.58
N TYR A 306 10.57 -5.76 31.50
CA TYR A 306 11.90 -5.79 30.88
C TYR A 306 12.27 -4.47 30.19
N VAL A 307 13.49 -4.00 30.45
CA VAL A 307 14.15 -2.86 29.80
C VAL A 307 14.85 -3.32 28.51
N ASP A 308 14.71 -2.52 27.46
CA ASP A 308 15.39 -2.50 26.16
C ASP A 308 15.11 -3.61 25.14
N GLU A 309 14.66 -3.18 23.94
CA GLU A 309 15.31 -3.51 22.68
C GLU A 309 14.87 -2.54 21.56
N ASP A 310 15.86 -2.13 20.77
CA ASP A 310 15.89 -1.00 19.83
C ASP A 310 14.82 -1.05 18.72
N MET A 311 14.07 0.05 18.57
CA MET A 311 13.36 0.34 17.32
C MET A 311 14.24 1.24 16.45
N ASP A 312 14.81 0.66 15.40
CA ASP A 312 15.55 1.35 14.35
C ASP A 312 14.77 2.57 13.81
N ASP A 313 15.49 3.69 13.78
CA ASP A 313 15.09 4.99 13.27
C ASP A 313 14.48 4.91 11.86
N PHE A 314 13.23 5.36 11.74
CA PHE A 314 12.73 5.90 10.49
C PHE A 314 13.01 7.41 10.48
N ASP A 315 14.08 7.78 9.79
CA ASP A 315 14.35 9.13 9.30
C ASP A 315 13.14 9.64 8.49
N LEU A 316 12.31 10.41 9.17
CA LEU A 316 11.48 11.44 8.56
C LEU A 316 11.99 12.73 9.18
N GLU A 317 12.75 13.50 8.38
CA GLU A 317 13.34 14.79 8.74
C GLU A 317 12.43 15.58 9.70
N ALA A 318 12.78 15.58 10.98
CA ALA A 318 12.20 16.44 11.99
C ALA A 318 13.23 17.53 12.26
N GLU A 319 12.94 18.75 11.79
CA GLU A 319 13.70 19.92 12.18
C GLU A 319 13.67 20.06 13.72
N HIS A 320 14.86 20.11 14.31
CA HIS A 320 15.09 20.29 15.74
C HIS A 320 14.42 21.56 16.27
N LEU A 321 13.62 21.41 17.33
CA LEU A 321 13.38 22.48 18.30
C LEU A 321 13.82 21.95 19.68
N ASN A 322 15.04 22.31 20.05
CA ASN A 322 15.58 22.12 21.39
C ASN A 322 14.83 23.01 22.38
N GLY A 323 14.36 22.42 23.48
CA GLY A 323 13.96 23.10 24.69
C GLY A 323 14.37 22.23 25.87
N ASP A 324 15.43 22.64 26.56
CA ASP A 324 15.91 22.02 27.79
C ASP A 324 14.88 22.22 28.92
N GLU A 325 14.41 21.13 29.53
CA GLU A 325 13.87 21.16 30.90
C GLU A 325 14.41 19.96 31.69
N GLU A 326 15.18 20.26 32.75
CA GLU A 326 15.61 19.30 33.77
C GLU A 326 14.38 18.75 34.52
N VAL A 327 14.23 17.42 34.57
CA VAL A 327 13.16 16.75 35.31
C VAL A 327 13.69 16.27 36.66
N THR A 328 12.99 16.63 37.73
CA THR A 328 13.18 16.13 39.11
C THR A 328 12.32 14.87 39.34
N ASP A 329 12.95 13.88 39.97
CA ASP A 329 12.68 12.44 39.80
C ASP A 329 11.62 11.85 40.77
N THR A 330 10.52 12.55 41.04
CA THR A 330 9.48 12.03 41.97
C THR A 330 8.03 12.35 41.58
N SER A 331 7.80 13.09 40.49
CA SER A 331 6.48 13.42 39.94
C SER A 331 6.14 12.64 38.65
N SER A 332 7.05 11.81 38.16
CA SER A 332 6.91 11.06 36.89
C SER A 332 6.00 9.84 37.01
N ASP A 333 6.03 9.12 38.14
CA ASP A 333 5.32 7.85 38.32
C ASP A 333 3.80 8.00 38.52
N GLU A 334 3.33 9.07 39.20
CA GLU A 334 1.90 9.34 39.31
C GLU A 334 1.31 9.82 37.98
N LEU A 335 2.09 10.59 37.20
CA LEU A 335 1.67 11.11 35.91
C LEU A 335 1.63 10.00 34.83
N SER A 336 2.54 9.04 34.90
CA SER A 336 2.55 7.85 34.04
C SER A 336 1.35 6.95 34.36
N THR A 337 1.07 6.70 35.64
CA THR A 337 -0.08 5.90 36.09
C THR A 337 -1.41 6.50 35.65
N GLN A 338 -1.60 7.82 35.81
CA GLN A 338 -2.81 8.51 35.34
C GLN A 338 -2.99 8.46 33.81
N THR A 339 -1.89 8.49 33.06
CA THR A 339 -1.93 8.38 31.59
C THR A 339 -2.34 6.97 31.16
N ILE A 340 -1.83 5.93 31.83
CA ILE A 340 -2.20 4.53 31.58
C ILE A 340 -3.68 4.30 31.89
N GLU A 341 -4.19 4.82 33.01
CA GLU A 341 -5.61 4.73 33.36
C GLU A 341 -6.51 5.40 32.31
N LYS A 342 -6.09 6.55 31.76
CA LYS A 342 -6.80 7.19 30.63
C LYS A 342 -6.84 6.27 29.41
N TRP A 343 -5.73 5.62 29.05
CA TRP A 343 -5.69 4.68 27.92
C TRP A 343 -6.55 3.44 28.13
N ILE A 344 -6.53 2.84 29.32
CA ILE A 344 -7.40 1.71 29.67
C ILE A 344 -8.87 2.11 29.56
N ASN A 345 -9.23 3.31 30.03
CA ASN A 345 -10.60 3.81 29.94
C ASN A 345 -11.04 4.04 28.49
N ILE A 346 -10.18 4.63 27.65
CA ILE A 346 -10.46 4.81 26.21
C ILE A 346 -10.61 3.44 25.53
N LYS A 347 -9.69 2.50 25.78
CA LYS A 347 -9.76 1.12 25.28
C LYS A 347 -11.11 0.48 25.64
N ARG A 348 -11.51 0.56 26.91
CA ARG A 348 -12.80 0.00 27.38
C ARG A 348 -14.01 0.66 26.72
N LYS A 349 -13.98 1.98 26.50
CA LYS A 349 -15.04 2.69 25.75
C LYS A 349 -15.16 2.14 24.33
N LEU A 350 -14.04 1.98 23.64
CA LEU A 350 -14.01 1.42 22.28
C LEU A 350 -14.55 -0.02 22.27
N GLU A 351 -14.15 -0.84 23.24
CA GLU A 351 -14.65 -2.23 23.38
C GLU A 351 -16.15 -2.32 23.59
N LEU A 352 -16.73 -1.42 24.40
CA LEU A 352 -18.18 -1.37 24.61
C LEU A 352 -18.93 -1.06 23.30
N VAL A 353 -18.47 -0.05 22.56
CA VAL A 353 -19.06 0.30 21.25
C VAL A 353 -18.92 -0.85 20.25
N MET A 354 -17.78 -1.55 20.25
CA MET A 354 -17.56 -2.70 19.39
C MET A 354 -18.43 -3.92 19.77
N GLN A 355 -18.70 -4.14 21.06
CA GLN A 355 -19.59 -5.21 21.54
C GLN A 355 -21.05 -4.97 21.14
N GLU A 356 -21.52 -3.73 21.23
CA GLU A 356 -22.87 -3.34 20.79
C GLU A 356 -23.09 -3.60 19.28
N GLU A 357 -22.03 -3.53 18.47
CA GLU A 357 -22.06 -3.87 17.05
C GLU A 357 -22.01 -5.39 16.80
N GLN A 358 -21.21 -6.13 17.56
CA GLN A 358 -21.11 -7.59 17.47
C GLN A 358 -22.37 -8.32 17.94
N GLU A 359 -23.11 -7.79 18.92
CA GLU A 359 -24.39 -8.34 19.37
C GLU A 359 -25.51 -8.22 18.30
N GLN A 360 -25.30 -7.42 17.26
CA GLN A 360 -26.23 -7.24 16.13
C GLN A 360 -25.87 -8.11 14.90
N GLU A 361 -24.72 -8.78 14.90
CA GLU A 361 -24.20 -9.53 13.75
C GLU A 361 -23.88 -10.99 14.15
N GLN A 362 -24.91 -11.83 14.21
CA GLN A 362 -24.73 -13.28 14.05
C GLN A 362 -25.12 -13.67 12.62
N GLU A 363 -24.12 -13.90 11.76
CA GLU A 363 -24.02 -15.12 10.94
C GLU A 363 -22.80 -15.13 10.02
N GLN A 364 -22.23 -16.35 9.88
CA GLN A 364 -21.29 -16.86 8.87
C GLN A 364 -19.78 -16.70 9.14
N GLU A 365 -19.26 -17.65 9.92
CA GLU A 365 -17.91 -18.17 9.74
C GLU A 365 -17.92 -19.22 8.61
N GLN A 366 -17.07 -19.04 7.59
CA GLN A 366 -16.72 -20.07 6.61
C GLN A 366 -15.26 -20.47 6.79
N GLU A 367 -14.99 -21.76 6.57
CA GLU A 367 -13.69 -22.40 6.73
C GLU A 367 -12.58 -21.69 5.94
N GLN A 368 -11.55 -21.27 6.67
CA GLN A 368 -10.35 -20.62 6.17
C GLN A 368 -9.52 -21.56 5.26
N LEU A 369 -9.31 -21.13 4.02
CA LEU A 369 -8.21 -21.63 3.20
C LEU A 369 -6.97 -20.77 3.46
N VAL A 370 -6.08 -21.32 4.27
CA VAL A 370 -4.82 -20.73 4.75
C VAL A 370 -4.00 -20.19 3.58
N ALA A 371 -3.82 -18.86 3.56
CA ALA A 371 -2.84 -18.24 2.67
C ALA A 371 -1.45 -18.80 3.01
N SER A 372 -0.49 -18.83 2.05
CA SER A 372 0.88 -19.24 2.41
C SER A 372 1.34 -18.43 3.63
N ILE A 373 1.96 -19.11 4.62
CA ILE A 373 2.51 -18.49 5.85
C ILE A 373 3.34 -17.23 5.53
N VAL A 374 3.98 -17.19 4.36
CA VAL A 374 4.75 -16.04 3.90
C VAL A 374 3.87 -14.84 3.59
N VAL A 375 2.73 -15.06 2.91
CA VAL A 375 1.76 -14.01 2.59
C VAL A 375 1.12 -13.48 3.87
N GLU A 376 0.74 -14.36 4.79
CA GLU A 376 0.19 -13.97 6.10
C GLU A 376 1.18 -13.09 6.88
N LYS A 377 2.47 -13.49 6.92
CA LYS A 377 3.53 -12.68 7.54
C LYS A 377 3.71 -11.33 6.85
N ALA A 378 3.62 -11.28 5.52
CA ALA A 378 3.74 -10.03 4.77
C ALA A 378 2.57 -9.08 5.08
N LEU A 379 1.33 -9.59 5.11
CA LEU A 379 0.14 -8.81 5.45
C LEU A 379 0.17 -8.36 6.92
N ALA A 380 0.57 -9.23 7.85
CA ALA A 380 0.77 -8.87 9.25
C ALA A 380 1.83 -7.77 9.41
N SER A 381 2.94 -7.83 8.68
CA SER A 381 3.96 -6.77 8.69
C SER A 381 3.42 -5.43 8.19
N ILE A 382 2.56 -5.44 7.16
CA ILE A 382 1.88 -4.23 6.68
C ILE A 382 0.97 -3.69 7.78
N GLU A 383 0.14 -4.55 8.38
CA GLU A 383 -0.80 -4.19 9.45
C GLU A 383 -0.09 -3.52 10.63
N THR A 384 0.98 -4.12 11.15
CA THR A 384 1.80 -3.54 12.23
C THR A 384 2.34 -2.16 11.86
N LYS A 385 2.77 -1.97 10.60
CA LYS A 385 3.28 -0.68 10.12
C LYS A 385 2.19 0.38 10.01
N LEU A 386 0.97 0.01 9.59
CA LEU A 386 -0.17 0.93 9.56
C LEU A 386 -0.56 1.39 10.96
N GLN A 387 -0.63 0.46 11.91
CA GLN A 387 -0.94 0.75 13.32
C GLN A 387 0.12 1.68 13.93
N GLY A 388 1.41 1.39 13.71
CA GLY A 388 2.51 2.26 14.17
C GLY A 388 2.46 3.65 13.53
N GLY A 389 2.10 3.74 12.24
CA GLY A 389 1.90 5.01 11.54
C GLY A 389 0.76 5.86 12.14
N LEU A 390 -0.38 5.23 12.48
CA LEU A 390 -1.48 5.92 13.14
C LEU A 390 -1.08 6.41 14.53
N GLN A 391 -0.46 5.53 15.33
CA GLN A 391 0.02 5.87 16.67
C GLN A 391 0.96 7.08 16.63
N LYS A 392 1.99 7.06 15.78
CA LYS A 392 2.94 8.18 15.62
C LYS A 392 2.23 9.47 15.20
N ASN A 393 1.22 9.39 14.32
CA ASN A 393 0.45 10.56 13.91
C ASN A 393 -0.32 11.20 15.08
N PHE A 394 -0.86 10.40 15.99
CA PHE A 394 -1.55 10.90 17.19
C PHE A 394 -0.57 11.43 18.24
N GLU A 395 0.60 10.82 18.39
CA GLU A 395 1.65 11.25 19.33
C GLU A 395 2.20 12.62 18.92
N VAL A 396 2.62 12.73 17.67
CA VAL A 396 3.18 13.97 17.11
C VAL A 396 2.18 15.11 17.19
N ASN A 397 0.87 14.84 17.13
CA ASN A 397 -0.17 15.86 17.20
C ASN A 397 -0.83 16.00 18.59
N GLY A 398 -0.23 15.46 19.65
CA GLY A 398 -0.68 15.70 21.03
C GLY A 398 -2.03 15.09 21.40
N PHE A 399 -2.57 14.18 20.57
CA PHE A 399 -3.86 13.53 20.82
C PHE A 399 -3.73 12.25 21.65
N MET A 400 -2.55 11.61 21.68
CA MET A 400 -2.39 10.35 22.44
C MET A 400 -2.60 10.47 23.95
N LYS A 401 -2.24 11.62 24.55
CA LYS A 401 -2.45 11.88 25.98
C LYS A 401 -3.79 12.58 26.26
N GLY A 402 -4.48 12.97 25.19
CA GLY A 402 -5.75 13.67 25.21
C GLY A 402 -6.93 12.76 25.54
N THR A 403 -8.13 13.27 25.27
CA THR A 403 -9.36 12.47 25.37
C THR A 403 -9.83 12.07 23.99
N LEU A 404 -10.33 10.83 23.90
CA LEU A 404 -11.07 10.32 22.77
C LEU A 404 -12.47 9.98 23.25
N ASP A 405 -13.47 10.55 22.59
CA ASP A 405 -14.86 10.16 22.75
C ASP A 405 -15.40 9.60 21.44
N VAL A 406 -16.24 8.58 21.54
CA VAL A 406 -16.82 7.85 20.41
C VAL A 406 -18.31 7.68 20.65
N GLU A 407 -19.11 8.17 19.70
CA GLU A 407 -20.57 8.08 19.72
C GLU A 407 -21.06 7.41 18.44
N ILE A 408 -22.10 6.59 18.52
CA ILE A 408 -22.79 6.06 17.34
C ILE A 408 -23.57 7.21 16.69
N VAL A 409 -23.43 7.36 15.38
CA VAL A 409 -24.19 8.32 14.57
C VAL A 409 -25.45 7.60 14.09
N GLU A 410 -26.60 7.99 14.63
CA GLU A 410 -27.93 7.55 14.15
C GLU A 410 -28.28 8.08 12.76
#